data_AF-A0A6G3RX74-F1
#
_entry.id   AF-A0A6G3RX74-F1
#
_cell.length_a   1.000
_cell.length_b   1.000
_cell.length_c   1.000
_cell.angle_alpha   90.00
_cell.angle_beta   90.00
_cell.angle_gamma   90.00
#
_symmetry.space_group_name_H-M   'P 1'
#
loop_
_entity.id
_entity.type
_entity.pdbx_description
1 polymer ?
#
loop_
_entity_poly.entity_id
_entity_poly.type
_entity_poly.pdbx_seq_one_letter_code
_entity_poly.pdbx_strand_id
1 'polypeptide(L)'
;MAGSIWTVAFWKATAERAIRTFAQALAALLVAGATNLLDVDWAAALGTAGLATVLAVLTAIGAAGVGPHGPGILETPTPPTARTDGPAV
;
A
#
# COMPACT_ATOMS: atom_id res chain seq x y z
N MET A 1 -12.17 14.88 0.43
CA MET A 1 -11.74 15.68 -0.74
C MET A 1 -11.25 14.70 -1.80
N ALA A 2 -11.77 14.79 -3.01
CA ALA A 2 -11.83 13.73 -4.03
C ALA A 2 -10.51 12.96 -4.28
N GLY A 3 -10.65 11.64 -4.49
CA GLY A 3 -9.60 10.78 -5.01
C GLY A 3 -9.11 11.32 -6.35
N SER A 4 -7.94 11.94 -6.33
CA SER A 4 -7.33 12.54 -7.51
C SER A 4 -5.82 12.36 -7.39
N ILE A 5 -5.21 11.84 -8.45
CA ILE A 5 -3.77 11.59 -8.54
C ILE A 5 -2.93 12.86 -8.32
N TRP A 6 -3.54 14.04 -8.44
CA TRP A 6 -2.87 15.32 -8.28
C TRP A 6 -2.70 15.75 -6.81
N THR A 7 -3.27 14.99 -5.87
CA THR A 7 -3.20 15.34 -4.45
C THR A 7 -1.91 14.85 -3.81
N VAL A 8 -1.34 15.66 -2.91
CA VAL A 8 -0.18 15.26 -2.09
C VAL A 8 -0.51 14.03 -1.23
N ALA A 9 -1.75 13.92 -0.76
CA ALA A 9 -2.21 12.77 0.02
C ALA A 9 -2.12 11.46 -0.77
N PHE A 10 -2.54 11.45 -2.04
CA PHE A 10 -2.41 10.27 -2.91
C PHE A 10 -0.95 9.85 -3.09
N TRP A 11 -0.05 10.80 -3.37
CA TRP A 11 1.35 10.47 -3.58
C TRP A 11 2.06 10.01 -2.30
N LYS A 12 1.70 10.56 -1.12
CA LYS A 12 2.20 10.06 0.16
C LYS A 12 1.77 8.60 0.41
N ALA A 13 0.49 8.30 0.23
CA ALA A 13 -0.04 6.95 0.38
C ALA A 13 0.59 5.96 -0.63
N THR A 14 0.77 6.41 -1.87
CA THR A 14 1.40 5.62 -2.93
C THR A 14 2.87 5.35 -2.62
N ALA A 15 3.62 6.36 -2.16
CA ALA A 15 5.02 6.21 -1.78
C ALA A 15 5.20 5.22 -0.62
N GLU A 16 4.37 5.33 0.42
CA GLU A 16 4.39 4.40 1.55
C GLU A 16 4.17 2.95 1.09
N ARG A 17 3.16 2.71 0.25
CA ARG A 17 2.86 1.38 -0.31
C ARG A 17 3.97 0.88 -1.22
N ALA A 18 4.55 1.74 -2.05
CA ALA A 18 5.64 1.40 -2.94
C ALA A 18 6.89 0.98 -2.15
N ILE A 19 7.28 1.77 -1.13
CA ILE A 19 8.41 1.46 -0.25
C ILE A 19 8.16 0.15 0.51
N ARG A 20 6.94 -0.06 1.02
CA ARG A 20 6.58 -1.32 1.69
C ARG A 20 6.70 -2.51 0.74
N THR A 21 6.24 -2.36 -0.50
CA THR A 21 6.33 -3.42 -1.52
C THR A 21 7.78 -3.72 -1.88
N PHE A 22 8.61 -2.68 -2.06
CA PHE A 22 10.04 -2.82 -2.28
C PHE A 22 10.70 -3.63 -1.17
N ALA A 23 10.49 -3.21 0.08
CA ALA A 23 11.10 -3.86 1.23
C ALA A 23 10.65 -5.32 1.37
N GLN A 24 9.36 -5.60 1.18
CA GLN A 24 8.82 -6.95 1.25
C GLN A 24 9.35 -7.86 0.13
N ALA A 25 9.41 -7.37 -1.11
CA ALA A 25 9.95 -8.13 -2.24
C ALA A 25 11.45 -8.38 -2.09
N LEU A 26 12.23 -7.37 -1.69
CA LEU A 26 13.66 -7.51 -1.47
C LEU A 26 13.94 -8.49 -0.32
N ALA A 27 13.22 -8.37 0.81
CA ALA A 27 13.37 -9.29 1.93
C ALA A 27 13.07 -10.74 1.52
N ALA A 28 12.03 -10.98 0.72
CA ALA A 28 11.70 -12.31 0.23
C ALA A 28 12.84 -12.91 -0.62
N LEU A 29 13.43 -12.13 -1.51
CA LEU A 29 14.52 -12.57 -2.38
C LEU A 29 15.82 -12.81 -1.61
N LEU A 30 16.12 -11.96 -0.62
CA LEU A 30 17.25 -12.16 0.28
C LEU A 30 17.08 -13.47 1.08
N VAL A 31 15.89 -13.73 1.63
CA VAL A 31 15.64 -14.97 2.38
C VAL A 31 15.68 -16.21 1.48
N ALA A 32 15.20 -16.11 0.24
CA ALA A 32 15.12 -17.25 -0.67
C ALA A 32 16.48 -17.64 -1.28
N GLY A 33 17.36 -16.66 -1.55
CA GLY A 33 18.58 -16.88 -2.32
C GLY A 33 19.89 -16.67 -1.56
N ALA A 34 19.89 -16.11 -0.36
CA ALA A 34 21.12 -15.75 0.34
C ALA A 34 21.52 -16.77 1.40
N THR A 35 22.77 -17.21 1.37
CA THR A 35 23.42 -17.87 2.53
C THR A 35 24.12 -16.86 3.44
N ASN A 36 24.52 -15.72 2.89
CA ASN A 36 25.11 -14.57 3.57
C ASN A 36 24.87 -13.28 2.74
N LEU A 37 25.16 -12.11 3.31
CA LEU A 37 24.88 -10.81 2.69
C LEU A 37 25.71 -10.51 1.43
N LEU A 38 26.89 -11.11 1.29
CA LEU A 38 27.82 -10.85 0.19
C LEU A 38 27.58 -11.77 -1.02
N ASP A 39 26.98 -12.93 -0.79
CA ASP A 39 26.70 -13.96 -1.80
C ASP A 39 25.34 -13.79 -2.48
N VAL A 40 24.68 -12.66 -2.25
CA VAL A 40 23.39 -12.32 -2.88
C VAL A 40 23.62 -11.88 -4.32
N ASP A 41 22.84 -12.41 -5.25
CA ASP A 41 22.66 -11.78 -6.56
C ASP A 41 21.87 -10.48 -6.42
N TRP A 42 22.59 -9.39 -6.13
CA TRP A 42 22.02 -8.06 -5.93
C TRP A 42 21.33 -7.52 -7.18
N ALA A 43 21.81 -7.89 -8.36
CA ALA A 43 21.21 -7.43 -9.62
C ALA A 43 19.80 -8.03 -9.77
N ALA A 44 19.66 -9.33 -9.57
CA ALA A 44 18.36 -10.00 -9.60
C ALA A 44 17.45 -9.55 -8.46
N ALA A 45 17.99 -9.42 -7.23
CA ALA A 45 17.22 -9.06 -6.04
C ALA A 45 16.67 -7.63 -6.12
N LEU A 46 17.53 -6.65 -6.38
CA LEU A 46 17.12 -5.24 -6.50
C LEU A 46 16.31 -5.01 -7.78
N GLY A 47 16.63 -5.69 -8.88
CA GLY A 47 15.87 -5.59 -10.13
C GLY A 47 14.42 -6.06 -9.96
N THR A 48 14.23 -7.20 -9.30
CA THR A 48 12.89 -7.77 -9.07
C THR A 48 12.10 -6.95 -8.05
N ALA A 49 12.72 -6.53 -6.94
CA ALA A 49 12.09 -5.63 -5.97
C ALA A 49 11.74 -4.27 -6.60
N GLY A 50 12.60 -3.73 -7.46
CA GLY A 50 12.35 -2.53 -8.25
C GLY A 50 11.14 -2.68 -9.17
N LEU A 51 11.05 -3.79 -9.90
CA LEU A 51 9.88 -4.10 -10.74
C LEU A 51 8.58 -4.16 -9.92
N ALA A 52 8.60 -4.86 -8.77
CA ALA A 52 7.45 -4.92 -7.87
C ALA A 52 7.02 -3.53 -7.38
N THR A 53 7.98 -2.65 -7.13
CA THR A 53 7.73 -1.25 -6.73
C THR A 53 7.07 -0.45 -7.85
N VAL A 54 7.56 -0.59 -9.09
CA VAL A 54 6.95 0.04 -10.27
C VAL A 54 5.51 -0.45 -10.44
N LEU A 55 5.28 -1.76 -10.33
CA LEU A 55 3.94 -2.33 -10.40
C LEU A 55 3.02 -1.79 -9.31
N ALA A 56 3.51 -1.61 -8.08
CA ALA A 56 2.73 -1.02 -6.99
C ALA A 56 2.28 0.42 -7.31
N VAL A 57 3.17 1.23 -7.89
CA VAL A 57 2.85 2.60 -8.31
C VAL A 57 1.85 2.60 -9.47
N LEU A 58 2.07 1.78 -10.51
CA LEU A 58 1.14 1.64 -11.63
C LEU A 58 -0.25 1.19 -11.17
N THR A 59 -0.30 0.24 -10.22
CA THR A 59 -1.55 -0.24 -9.62
C THR A 59 -2.26 0.88 -8.85
N ALA A 60 -1.52 1.70 -8.10
CA ALA A 60 -2.10 2.84 -7.40
C ALA A 60 -2.68 3.88 -8.37
N ILE A 61 -2.01 4.15 -9.49
CA ILE A 61 -2.50 5.05 -10.54
C ILE A 61 -3.78 4.48 -11.18
N GLY A 62 -3.78 3.19 -11.53
CA GLY A 62 -4.96 2.53 -12.09
C GLY A 62 -6.16 2.52 -11.14
N ALA A 63 -5.92 2.42 -9.83
CA ALA A 63 -6.95 2.45 -8.81
C ALA A 63 -7.47 3.87 -8.50
N ALA A 64 -6.77 4.93 -8.90
CA ALA A 64 -7.07 6.30 -8.49
C ALA A 64 -8.41 6.85 -9.01
N GLY A 65 -9.04 6.19 -9.99
CA GLY A 65 -10.37 6.52 -10.51
C GLY A 65 -11.47 5.51 -10.16
N VAL A 66 -11.15 4.41 -9.47
CA VAL A 66 -12.08 3.32 -9.18
C VAL A 66 -12.58 3.43 -7.74
N GLY A 67 -13.57 4.33 -7.55
CA GLY A 67 -14.57 4.26 -6.47
C GLY A 67 -14.39 5.18 -5.24
N PRO A 68 -15.48 5.81 -4.76
CA PRO A 68 -15.67 6.10 -3.34
C PRO A 68 -16.43 4.94 -2.64
N HIS A 69 -16.13 4.72 -1.34
CA HIS A 69 -16.82 3.87 -0.32
C HIS A 69 -16.23 2.45 -0.07
N GLY A 70 -15.49 2.28 1.04
CA GLY A 70 -15.08 0.96 1.59
C GLY A 70 -13.60 0.89 2.02
N PRO A 71 -13.26 0.17 3.10
CA PRO A 71 -12.29 0.58 4.12
C PRO A 71 -10.84 0.63 3.60
N GLY A 72 -10.44 1.81 3.11
CA GLY A 72 -9.05 2.12 2.81
C GLY A 72 -8.30 2.56 4.08
N ILE A 73 -7.01 2.24 4.13
CA ILE A 73 -6.10 2.36 5.28
C ILE A 73 -5.95 3.77 5.89
N LEU A 74 -6.55 4.80 5.28
CA LEU A 74 -6.46 6.22 5.68
C LEU A 74 -7.79 6.82 6.14
N GLU A 75 -8.83 6.00 6.31
CA GLU A 75 -10.14 6.48 6.74
C GLU A 75 -10.37 6.18 8.23
N THR A 76 -10.80 7.20 8.98
CA THR A 76 -11.24 7.03 10.37
C THR A 76 -12.57 6.30 10.35
N PRO A 77 -12.75 5.20 11.12
CA PRO A 77 -14.03 4.51 11.22
C PRO A 77 -15.13 5.52 11.55
N THR A 78 -16.24 5.52 10.81
CA THR A 78 -17.46 6.20 11.26
C THR A 78 -17.87 5.55 12.58
N PRO A 79 -17.88 6.28 13.72
CA PRO A 79 -18.37 5.71 14.96
C PRO A 79 -19.82 5.25 14.76
N PRO A 80 -20.20 4.08 15.28
CA PRO A 80 -21.60 3.70 15.29
C PRO A 80 -22.39 4.84 15.93
N THR A 81 -23.31 5.44 15.18
CA THR A 81 -24.29 6.36 15.75
C THR A 81 -24.96 5.62 16.91
N ALA A 82 -24.82 6.15 18.12
CA ALA A 82 -25.47 5.60 19.30
C ALA A 82 -26.96 5.47 18.98
N ARG A 83 -27.41 4.23 18.84
CA ARG A 83 -28.82 3.88 18.70
C ARG A 83 -29.55 4.46 19.91
N THR A 84 -30.23 5.58 19.72
CA THR A 84 -31.21 6.12 20.66
C THR A 84 -32.47 5.26 20.57
N ASP A 85 -32.38 4.01 21.01
CA ASP A 85 -33.58 3.25 21.36
C ASP A 85 -33.89 3.64 22.80
N GLY A 86 -34.75 4.65 22.96
CA GLY A 86 -35.31 5.01 24.26
C GLY A 86 -36.11 3.84 24.83
N PRO A 87 -36.18 3.68 26.16
CA PRO A 87 -37.03 2.67 26.76
C PRO A 87 -38.49 2.94 26.35
N ALA A 88 -39.11 1.97 25.70
CA ALA A 88 -40.55 1.94 25.50
C ALA A 88 -41.21 1.95 26.89
N VAL A 89 -41.99 3.00 27.14
CA VAL A 89 -42.94 3.08 28.27
C VAL A 89 -44.10 2.12 28.05
#